data_AF-A0A9E5RZ07-F1
#
_entry.id   AF-A0A9E5RZ07-F1
#
_cell.length_a   1.000
_cell.length_b   1.000
_cell.length_c   1.000
_cell.angle_alpha   90.00
_cell.angle_beta   90.00
_cell.angle_gamma   90.00
#
_symmetry.space_group_name_H-M   'P 1'
#
loop_
_entity.id
_entity.type
_entity.pdbx_description
1 polymer ?
#
loop_
_entity_poly.entity_id
_entity_poly.type
_entity_poly.pdbx_seq_one_letter_code
_entity_poly.pdbx_strand_id
1 'polypeptide(L)'
;MYNNIADIDREIAALKEQRNYEILYWFEMGESDAEVAELRGDRSAFLPPQYAENPWYKLGYDDRQYQLEIGFNPTPANFNPF
;
A
#
# COMPACT_ATOMS: atom_id res chain seq x y z
N MET A 1 15.21 -35.48 -16.66
CA MET A 1 15.24 -34.07 -17.15
C MET A 1 13.92 -33.38 -16.77
N TYR A 2 13.55 -33.43 -15.47
CA TYR A 2 12.27 -32.91 -14.93
C TYR A 2 12.47 -31.78 -13.88
N ASN A 3 13.72 -31.47 -13.50
CA ASN A 3 14.00 -30.48 -12.46
C ASN A 3 13.71 -29.04 -12.92
N ASN A 4 14.02 -28.69 -14.18
CA ASN A 4 13.90 -27.30 -14.64
C ASN A 4 12.47 -26.75 -14.63
N ILE A 5 11.45 -27.54 -14.98
CA ILE A 5 10.06 -27.04 -15.02
C ILE A 5 9.55 -26.79 -13.59
N ALA A 6 9.79 -27.74 -12.68
CA ALA A 6 9.35 -27.61 -11.29
C ALA A 6 10.11 -26.54 -10.51
N ASP A 7 11.36 -26.25 -10.87
CA ASP A 7 12.13 -25.13 -10.32
C ASP A 7 11.58 -23.78 -10.84
N ILE A 8 11.27 -23.69 -12.14
CA ILE A 8 10.66 -22.50 -12.76
C ILE A 8 9.28 -22.20 -12.15
N ASP A 9 8.43 -23.22 -11.96
CA ASP A 9 7.10 -23.02 -11.36
C ASP A 9 7.20 -22.50 -9.91
N ARG A 10 8.18 -22.98 -9.14
CA ARG A 10 8.46 -22.48 -7.79
C ARG A 10 8.93 -21.03 -7.80
N GLU A 11 9.81 -20.66 -8.71
CA GLU A 11 10.27 -19.28 -8.86
C GLU A 11 9.13 -18.34 -9.27
N ILE A 12 8.27 -18.76 -10.21
CA ILE A 12 7.07 -18.01 -10.58
C ILE A 12 6.13 -17.81 -9.39
N ALA A 13 5.94 -18.83 -8.55
CA ALA A 13 5.11 -18.72 -7.34
C ALA A 13 5.70 -17.71 -6.35
N ALA A 14 7.01 -17.79 -6.07
CA ALA A 14 7.70 -16.87 -5.18
C ALA A 14 7.63 -15.41 -5.68
N LEU A 15 7.83 -15.18 -6.98
CA LEU A 15 7.72 -13.84 -7.57
C LEU A 15 6.29 -13.28 -7.51
N LYS A 16 5.27 -14.13 -7.66
CA LYS A 16 3.87 -13.71 -7.49
C LYS A 16 3.57 -13.31 -6.06
N GLU A 17 4.09 -14.06 -5.09
CA GLU A 17 3.95 -13.75 -3.68
C GLU A 17 4.65 -12.43 -3.32
N GLN A 18 5.90 -12.25 -3.75
CA GLN A 18 6.64 -11.00 -3.57
C GLN A 18 5.90 -9.81 -4.19
N ARG A 19 5.40 -9.94 -5.42
CA ARG A 19 4.61 -8.88 -6.06
C ARG A 19 3.37 -8.54 -5.24
N ASN A 20 2.65 -9.52 -4.72
CA ASN A 20 1.45 -9.27 -3.90
C ASN A 20 1.81 -8.54 -2.60
N TYR A 21 2.93 -8.91 -1.97
CA TYR A 21 3.47 -8.22 -0.80
C TYR A 21 3.81 -6.76 -1.11
N GLU A 22 4.51 -6.50 -2.22
CA GLU A 22 4.88 -5.14 -2.62
C GLU A 22 3.66 -4.26 -2.92
N ILE A 23 2.63 -4.80 -3.57
CA ILE A 23 1.37 -4.10 -3.82
C ILE A 23 0.72 -3.67 -2.50
N LEU A 24 0.61 -4.60 -1.56
CA LEU A 24 -0.02 -4.35 -0.27
C LEU A 24 0.77 -3.33 0.56
N TYR A 25 2.09 -3.51 0.65
CA TYR A 25 2.99 -2.59 1.34
C TYR A 25 2.82 -1.16 0.84
N TRP A 26 2.86 -0.96 -0.49
CA TRP A 26 2.74 0.38 -1.04
C TRP A 26 1.36 0.99 -0.79
N PHE A 27 0.30 0.19 -0.88
CA PHE A 27 -1.06 0.63 -0.58
C PHE A 27 -1.17 1.13 0.88
N GLU A 28 -0.75 0.33 1.85
CA GLU A 28 -0.84 0.69 3.28
C GLU A 28 0.05 1.89 3.66
N MET A 29 1.21 2.03 3.00
CA MET A 29 2.06 3.23 3.13
C MET A 29 1.30 4.49 2.69
N GLY A 30 0.56 4.40 1.59
CA GLY A 30 -0.29 5.49 1.11
C GLY A 30 -1.37 5.88 2.13
N GLU A 31 -2.06 4.88 2.71
CA GLU A 31 -3.06 5.14 3.75
C GLU A 31 -2.44 5.80 5.00
N SER A 32 -1.27 5.33 5.44
CA SER A 32 -0.58 5.83 6.63
C SER A 32 -0.14 7.30 6.47
N ASP A 33 0.42 7.65 5.31
CA ASP A 33 0.86 9.03 5.06
C ASP A 33 -0.33 10.00 4.99
N ALA A 34 -1.45 9.57 4.42
CA ALA A 34 -2.70 10.35 4.43
C ALA A 34 -3.22 10.58 5.87
N GLU A 35 -3.17 9.57 6.74
CA GLU A 35 -3.57 9.69 8.15
C GLU A 35 -2.66 10.64 8.94
N VAL A 36 -1.34 10.56 8.73
CA VAL A 36 -0.39 11.47 9.39
C VAL A 36 -0.62 12.92 8.99
N ALA A 37 -0.94 13.19 7.72
CA ALA A 37 -1.27 14.52 7.24
C ALA A 37 -2.51 15.10 7.95
N GLU A 38 -3.52 14.26 8.20
CA GLU A 38 -4.70 14.65 8.96
C GLU A 38 -4.38 15.00 10.43
N LEU A 39 -3.65 14.12 11.14
CA LEU A 39 -3.35 14.31 12.57
C LEU A 39 -2.57 15.59 12.87
N ARG A 40 -1.76 16.06 11.90
CA ARG A 40 -1.01 17.31 12.02
C ARG A 40 -1.88 18.56 11.84
N GLY A 41 -3.19 18.40 11.62
CA GLY A 41 -4.10 19.49 11.33
C GLY A 41 -3.89 20.10 9.95
N ASP A 42 -3.13 19.42 9.08
CA ASP A 42 -2.65 19.96 7.82
C ASP A 42 -3.63 19.66 6.66
N ARG A 43 -4.91 19.48 6.98
CA ARG A 43 -6.01 19.35 5.98
C ARG A 43 -6.08 20.56 5.03
N SER A 44 -5.42 21.68 5.36
CA SER A 44 -5.32 22.88 4.52
C SER A 44 -4.02 22.99 3.70
N ALA A 45 -2.96 22.24 4.02
CA ALA A 45 -1.84 22.09 3.10
C ALA A 45 -2.03 20.77 2.37
N PHE A 46 -2.48 20.89 1.12
CA PHE A 46 -2.39 19.87 0.10
C PHE A 46 -0.92 19.45 -0.08
N LEU A 47 -0.33 18.73 0.87
CA LEU A 47 0.94 18.06 0.63
C LEU A 47 0.62 16.98 -0.38
N PRO A 48 1.13 17.09 -1.62
CA PRO A 48 0.87 16.09 -2.63
C PRO A 48 1.42 14.75 -2.15
N PRO A 49 0.78 13.63 -2.54
CA PRO A 49 1.29 12.29 -2.21
C PRO A 49 2.77 12.17 -2.59
N GLN A 50 3.60 11.71 -1.65
CA GLN A 50 5.06 11.71 -1.81
C GLN A 50 5.54 10.84 -2.98
N TYR A 51 4.84 9.73 -3.24
CA TYR A 51 5.13 8.78 -4.31
C TYR A 51 3.95 8.68 -5.30
N ALA A 52 3.46 9.83 -5.76
CA ALA A 52 2.29 9.92 -6.65
C ALA A 52 2.43 9.13 -7.97
N GLU A 53 3.67 8.87 -8.40
CA GLU A 53 4.02 8.05 -9.54
C GLU A 53 3.85 6.54 -9.29
N ASN A 54 3.84 6.09 -8.03
CA ASN A 54 3.53 4.71 -7.68
C ASN A 54 2.00 4.55 -7.57
N PRO A 55 1.38 3.77 -8.46
CA PRO A 55 -0.08 3.66 -8.50
C PRO A 55 -0.66 3.03 -7.24
N TRP A 56 0.02 2.07 -6.61
CA TRP A 56 -0.48 1.39 -5.42
C TRP A 56 -0.44 2.30 -4.20
N TYR A 57 0.65 3.06 -4.06
CA TYR A 57 0.75 4.10 -3.05
C TYR A 57 -0.32 5.18 -3.23
N LYS A 58 -0.48 5.69 -4.46
CA LYS A 58 -1.49 6.70 -4.75
C LYS A 58 -2.90 6.20 -4.45
N LEU A 59 -3.20 4.94 -4.79
CA LEU A 59 -4.50 4.33 -4.48
C LEU A 59 -4.77 4.29 -2.98
N GLY A 60 -3.80 3.86 -2.15
CA GLY A 60 -3.96 3.85 -0.70
C GLY A 60 -4.15 5.25 -0.12
N TYR A 61 -3.36 6.23 -0.59
CA TYR A 61 -3.50 7.62 -0.18
C TYR A 61 -4.90 8.18 -0.50
N ASP A 62 -5.35 8.02 -1.75
CA ASP A 62 -6.65 8.51 -2.20
C ASP A 62 -7.82 7.78 -1.48
N ASP A 63 -7.68 6.47 -1.20
CA ASP A 63 -8.67 5.69 -0.45
C ASP A 63 -8.80 6.21 0.98
N ARG A 64 -7.69 6.40 1.70
CA ARG A 64 -7.73 6.96 3.05
C ARG A 64 -8.33 8.36 3.08
N GLN A 65 -7.97 9.24 2.14
CA GLN A 65 -8.59 10.57 2.04
C GLN A 65 -10.11 10.46 1.91
N TYR A 66 -10.60 9.57 1.03
CA TYR A 66 -12.03 9.33 0.87
C TYR A 66 -12.69 8.78 2.16
N GLN A 67 -12.06 7.82 2.84
CA GLN A 67 -12.54 7.30 4.13
C GLN A 67 -12.71 8.44 5.15
N LEU A 68 -11.73 9.34 5.26
CA LEU A 68 -11.77 10.50 6.14
C LEU A 68 -12.86 11.51 5.76
N GLU A 69 -13.06 11.75 4.46
CA GLU A 69 -14.12 12.63 3.94
C GLU A 69 -15.52 12.15 4.33
N ILE A 70 -15.75 10.84 4.30
CA ILE A 70 -17.05 10.24 4.69
C ILE A 70 -17.15 9.96 6.20
N GLY A 71 -16.12 10.31 6.98
CA GLY A 71 -16.07 10.07 8.43
C GLY A 71 -15.93 8.60 8.82
N PHE A 72 -15.45 7.75 7.90
CA PHE A 72 -15.13 6.35 8.17
C PHE A 72 -13.72 6.26 8.75
N ASN A 73 -13.60 5.73 9.97
CA ASN A 73 -12.31 5.51 10.61
C ASN A 73 -12.13 4.02 10.95
N PRO A 74 -11.69 3.19 9.99
CA PRO A 74 -11.41 1.79 10.24
C PRO A 74 -10.25 1.66 11.24
N THR A 75 -10.24 0.58 12.00
CA THR A 75 -9.08 0.25 12.84
C THR A 75 -7.87 0.03 11.92
N PRO A 76 -6.72 0.67 12.18
CA PRO A 76 -5.53 0.49 11.35
C PRO A 76 -5.20 -1.00 11.24
N ALA A 77 -4.97 -1.48 10.01
CA ALA A 77 -4.42 -2.80 9.80
C ALA A 77 -2.98 -2.80 10.33
N ASN A 78 -2.71 -3.59 11.38
CA ASN A 78 -1.33 -3.83 11.81
C ASN A 78 -0.68 -4.77 10.80
N PHE A 79 -0.08 -4.20 9.76
CA PHE A 79 0.83 -4.95 8.93
C PHE A 79 2.15 -5.10 9.68
N ASN A 80 2.50 -6.33 10.02
CA ASN A 80 3.82 -6.64 10.54
C ASN A 80 4.71 -6.96 9.33
N PRO A 81 5.66 -6.09 8.95
CA PRO A 81 6.54 -6.32 7.81
C PRO A 81 7.64 -7.37 8.08
N PHE A 82 7.60 -8.07 9.23
CA PHE A 82 8.61 -9.01 9.70
C PHE A 82 8.05 -10.36 10.19
#